data_AF-A0A3N5GT11-F1
#
_entry.id   AF-A0A3N5GT11-F1
#
_cell.length_a   1.000
_cell.length_b   1.000
_cell.length_c   1.000
_cell.angle_alpha   90.00
_cell.angle_beta   90.00
_cell.angle_gamma   90.00
#
_symmetry.space_group_name_H-M   'P 1'
#
loop_
_entity.id
_entity.type
_entity.pdbx_description
1 polymer ?
#
loop_
_entity_poly.entity_id
_entity_poly.type
_entity_poly.pdbx_seq_one_letter_code
_entity_poly.pdbx_strand_id
1 'polypeptide(L)'
;MPVYWATLSYKAWARRRREEKGLTFDDLAVLVEKADKRVTCSSSALTQFLVGKKGEPLRPSYSAYMPALNKILGAAQPTIFDPESPIAQVKDQIDYLWRIATPEQRQEILSAAESWLRLITPMIQR
;
A
#
# COMPACT_ATOMS: atom_id res chain seq x y z
N MET A 1 -8.45 19.40 2.81
CA MET A 1 -7.77 18.91 1.58
C MET A 1 -7.71 17.40 1.66
N PRO A 2 -8.19 16.66 0.65
CA PRO A 2 -8.26 15.20 0.74
C PRO A 2 -6.83 14.64 0.71
N VAL A 3 -6.46 13.95 1.79
CA VAL A 3 -5.19 13.26 1.91
C VAL A 3 -5.35 11.91 1.22
N TYR A 4 -4.58 11.66 0.16
CA TYR A 4 -4.68 10.43 -0.64
C TYR A 4 -4.06 9.21 0.10
N TRP A 5 -4.79 8.65 1.07
CA TRP A 5 -4.39 7.50 1.90
C TRP A 5 -4.26 6.15 1.16
N ALA A 6 -4.87 5.97 -0.02
CA ALA A 6 -4.70 4.82 -0.92
C ALA A 6 -3.23 4.52 -1.27
N THR A 7 -2.38 5.52 -1.06
CA THR A 7 -0.95 5.41 -1.29
C THR A 7 -0.20 4.65 -0.20
N LEU A 8 -0.65 4.63 1.06
CA LEU A 8 0.17 4.03 2.12
C LEU A 8 0.24 2.51 2.00
N SER A 9 -0.91 1.86 1.80
CA SER A 9 -1.00 0.41 1.58
C SER A 9 -0.25 0.00 0.31
N TYR A 10 -0.40 0.78 -0.77
CA TYR A 10 0.32 0.55 -2.02
C TYR A 10 1.84 0.74 -1.86
N LYS A 11 2.28 1.84 -1.24
CA LYS A 11 3.70 2.14 -0.98
C LYS A 11 4.33 1.06 -0.08
N ALA A 12 3.61 0.58 0.94
CA ALA A 12 4.08 -0.50 1.81
C ALA A 12 4.23 -1.82 1.04
N TRP A 13 3.23 -2.20 0.24
CA TRP A 13 3.30 -3.37 -0.62
C TRP A 13 4.44 -3.28 -1.63
N ALA A 14 4.57 -2.16 -2.35
CA ALA A 14 5.59 -1.98 -3.36
C ALA A 14 7.00 -2.03 -2.76
N ARG A 15 7.21 -1.45 -1.57
CA ARG A 15 8.49 -1.56 -0.83
C ARG A 15 8.81 -3.01 -0.48
N ARG A 16 7.86 -3.73 0.09
CA ARG A 16 8.03 -5.14 0.46
C ARG A 16 8.36 -6.01 -0.75
N ARG A 17 7.63 -5.86 -1.86
CA ARG A 17 7.88 -6.62 -3.10
C ARG A 17 9.22 -6.29 -3.73
N ARG A 18 9.64 -5.03 -3.69
CA ARG A 18 10.97 -4.61 -4.14
C ARG A 18 12.06 -5.33 -3.32
N GLU A 19 11.90 -5.38 -2.00
CA GLU A 19 12.83 -6.05 -1.08
C GLU A 19 12.86 -7.57 -1.29
N GLU A 20 11.70 -8.22 -1.43
CA GLU A 20 11.59 -9.65 -1.74
C GLU A 20 12.27 -10.02 -3.07
N LYS A 21 12.31 -9.09 -4.03
CA LYS A 21 12.99 -9.25 -5.33
C LYS A 21 14.46 -8.82 -5.31
N GLY A 22 14.98 -8.32 -4.19
CA GLY A 22 16.36 -7.84 -4.07
C GLY A 22 16.67 -6.62 -4.93
N LEU A 23 15.66 -5.82 -5.31
CA LEU A 23 15.85 -4.67 -6.21
C LEU A 23 16.23 -3.40 -5.45
N THR A 24 17.22 -2.67 -5.94
CA THR A 24 17.50 -1.30 -5.46
C THR A 24 16.48 -0.31 -6.04
N PHE A 25 16.45 0.93 -5.53
CA PHE A 25 15.63 1.98 -6.16
C PHE A 25 16.15 2.39 -7.54
N ASP A 26 17.46 2.24 -7.80
CA ASP A 26 18.05 2.47 -9.12
C ASP A 26 17.62 1.39 -10.12
N ASP A 27 17.65 0.12 -9.72
CA ASP A 27 17.14 -0.98 -10.55
C ASP A 27 15.67 -0.77 -10.88
N LEU A 28 14.88 -0.37 -9.88
CA LEU A 28 13.45 -0.16 -10.03
C LEU A 28 13.16 1.02 -10.98
N ALA A 29 13.93 2.10 -10.92
CA ALA A 29 13.83 3.24 -11.83
C ALA A 29 14.05 2.81 -13.29
N VAL A 30 15.14 2.09 -13.55
CA VAL A 30 15.46 1.56 -14.88
C VAL A 30 14.37 0.64 -15.39
N LEU A 31 13.81 -0.22 -14.53
CA LEU A 31 12.74 -1.13 -14.89
C LEU A 31 11.42 -0.41 -15.19
N VAL A 32 11.11 0.66 -14.45
CA VAL A 32 9.92 1.49 -14.68
C VAL A 32 10.00 2.18 -16.04
N GLU A 33 11.13 2.77 -16.38
CA GLU A 33 11.32 3.41 -17.70
C GLU A 33 11.29 2.39 -18.85
N LYS A 34 11.82 1.18 -18.63
CA LYS A 34 11.69 0.07 -19.60
C LYS A 34 10.23 -0.39 -19.77
N ALA A 35 9.45 -0.35 -18.69
CA ALA A 35 8.04 -0.78 -18.70
C ALA A 35 7.11 0.27 -19.33
N ASP A 36 7.40 1.56 -19.16
CA ASP A 36 6.71 2.65 -19.85
C ASP A 36 7.69 3.77 -20.24
N LYS A 37 8.03 3.84 -21.53
CA LYS A 37 8.97 4.84 -22.08
C LYS A 37 8.46 6.29 -22.00
N ARG A 38 7.17 6.50 -21.71
CA ARG A 38 6.58 7.84 -21.55
C ARG A 38 6.81 8.42 -20.15
N VAL A 39 7.33 7.59 -19.25
CA VAL A 39 7.53 7.91 -17.84
C VAL A 39 9.01 8.13 -17.60
N THR A 40 9.40 9.35 -17.22
CA THR A 40 10.74 9.62 -16.69
C THR A 40 10.73 9.33 -15.20
N CYS A 41 11.62 8.43 -14.77
CA CYS A 41 11.61 7.90 -13.42
C CYS A 41 13.03 7.89 -12.86
N SER A 42 13.32 8.76 -11.88
CA SER A 42 14.56 8.69 -11.12
C SER A 42 14.38 7.87 -9.85
N SER A 43 15.47 7.29 -9.35
CA SER A 43 15.48 6.61 -8.05
C SER A 43 15.11 7.55 -6.90
N SER A 44 15.47 8.83 -6.99
CA SER A 44 15.04 9.86 -6.03
C SER A 44 13.52 10.10 -6.05
N ALA A 45 12.90 10.13 -7.24
CA ALA A 45 11.45 10.25 -7.38
C ALA A 45 10.72 9.02 -6.85
N LEU A 46 11.22 7.80 -7.13
CA LEU A 46 10.68 6.56 -6.57
C LEU A 46 10.85 6.49 -5.05
N THR A 47 11.98 6.97 -4.52
CA THR A 47 12.22 7.04 -3.08
C THR A 47 11.23 8.01 -2.44
N GLN A 48 11.03 9.20 -3.00
CA GLN A 48 10.02 10.14 -2.51
C GLN A 48 8.60 9.58 -2.62
N PHE A 49 8.28 8.89 -3.71
CA PHE A 49 6.98 8.26 -3.86
C PHE A 49 6.76 7.14 -2.84
N LEU A 50 7.69 6.20 -2.69
CA LEU A 50 7.55 5.01 -1.86
C LEU A 50 7.86 5.22 -0.37
N VAL A 51 8.69 6.20 -0.02
CA VAL A 51 9.21 6.46 1.34
C VAL A 51 8.79 7.84 1.88
N GLY A 52 8.31 8.76 1.04
CA GLY A 52 7.95 10.13 1.43
C GLY A 52 6.94 10.23 2.58
N LYS A 53 6.90 11.40 3.23
CA LYS A 53 6.21 11.59 4.51
C LYS A 53 4.70 11.36 4.38
N LYS A 54 4.12 10.78 5.45
CA LYS A 54 2.68 10.57 5.61
C LYS A 54 1.97 11.93 5.49
N GLY A 55 1.11 12.09 4.49
CA GLY A 55 0.33 13.33 4.25
C GLY A 55 0.87 14.28 3.18
N GLU A 56 2.01 13.98 2.54
CA GLU A 56 2.44 14.76 1.37
C GLU A 56 1.48 14.51 0.19
N PRO A 57 0.99 15.57 -0.49
CA PRO A 57 0.13 15.39 -1.65
C PRO A 57 0.89 14.59 -2.71
N LEU A 58 0.24 13.56 -3.23
CA LEU A 58 0.74 12.87 -4.41
C LEU A 58 0.94 13.89 -5.50
N ARG A 59 2.17 14.00 -6.01
CA ARG A 59 2.35 14.66 -7.29
C ARG A 59 1.55 13.85 -8.32
N PRO A 60 0.74 14.49 -9.18
CA PRO A 60 0.01 13.81 -10.25
C PRO A 60 0.90 12.91 -11.11
N SER A 61 2.20 13.23 -11.21
CA SER A 61 3.22 12.43 -11.88
C SER A 61 3.46 11.04 -11.27
N TYR A 62 3.05 10.78 -10.03
CA TYR A 62 3.35 9.54 -9.31
C TYR A 62 2.34 8.42 -9.58
N SER A 63 1.09 8.76 -9.96
CA SER A 63 0.12 7.75 -10.42
C SER A 63 0.57 7.07 -11.71
N ALA A 64 1.37 7.77 -12.54
CA ALA A 64 1.96 7.22 -13.76
C ALA A 64 2.95 6.08 -13.50
N TYR A 65 3.54 6.01 -12.30
CA TYR A 65 4.46 4.92 -11.93
C TYR A 65 3.73 3.62 -11.57
N MET A 66 2.48 3.71 -11.11
CA MET A 66 1.76 2.56 -10.54
C MET A 66 1.57 1.41 -11.54
N PRO A 67 1.13 1.64 -12.80
CA PRO A 67 1.00 0.56 -13.78
C PRO A 67 2.32 -0.16 -14.08
N ALA A 68 3.42 0.60 -14.20
CA ALA A 68 4.75 0.04 -14.44
C ALA A 68 5.24 -0.78 -13.24
N LEU A 69 5.10 -0.23 -12.02
CA LEU A 69 5.43 -0.92 -10.78
C LEU A 69 4.63 -2.22 -10.60
N ASN A 70 3.33 -2.21 -10.92
CA ASN A 70 2.50 -3.41 -10.88
C ASN A 70 3.01 -4.51 -11.80
N LYS A 71 3.43 -4.15 -13.01
CA LYS A 71 4.00 -5.10 -13.97
C LYS A 71 5.33 -5.69 -13.48
N ILE A 72 6.17 -4.89 -12.83
CA ILE A 72 7.51 -5.28 -12.36
C ILE A 72 7.42 -6.12 -11.07
N LEU A 73 6.58 -5.69 -10.13
CA LEU A 73 6.49 -6.24 -8.77
C LEU A 73 5.47 -7.40 -8.66
N GLY A 74 4.56 -7.52 -9.62
CA GLY A 74 3.61 -8.63 -9.75
C GLY A 74 2.17 -8.28 -9.36
N ALA A 75 1.23 -9.16 -9.72
CA ALA A 75 -0.20 -8.84 -9.79
C ALA A 75 -0.97 -8.86 -8.45
N ALA A 76 -0.43 -9.44 -7.38
CA ALA A 76 -1.09 -9.49 -6.08
C ALA A 76 -0.91 -8.15 -5.33
N GLN A 77 -1.37 -7.07 -5.94
CA GLN A 77 -1.52 -5.76 -5.29
C GLN A 77 -2.60 -5.87 -4.19
N PRO A 78 -2.40 -5.24 -3.02
CA PRO A 78 -3.44 -5.17 -2.02
C PRO A 78 -4.64 -4.44 -2.61
N THR A 79 -5.85 -4.78 -2.17
CA THR A 79 -7.06 -4.04 -2.50
C THR A 79 -6.82 -2.55 -2.22
N ILE A 80 -6.84 -1.74 -3.27
CA ILE A 80 -6.71 -0.29 -3.16
C ILE A 80 -8.10 0.21 -2.76
N PHE A 81 -8.25 0.54 -1.47
CA PHE A 81 -9.46 1.18 -0.99
C PHE A 81 -9.42 2.67 -1.33
N ASP A 82 -10.58 3.23 -1.69
CA ASP A 82 -10.76 4.68 -1.73
C ASP A 82 -10.36 5.26 -0.36
N PRO A 83 -9.42 6.22 -0.28
CA PRO A 83 -8.95 6.77 0.98
C PRO A 83 -10.06 7.42 1.82
N GLU A 84 -11.15 7.86 1.19
CA GLU A 84 -12.31 8.43 1.89
C GLU A 84 -13.30 7.34 2.33
N SER A 85 -13.14 6.11 1.85
CA SER A 85 -13.97 4.97 2.27
C SER A 85 -13.76 4.66 3.75
N PRO A 86 -14.85 4.40 4.49
CA PRO A 86 -14.76 3.88 5.86
C PRO A 86 -13.89 2.61 5.97
N ILE A 87 -13.87 1.77 4.92
CA ILE A 87 -13.08 0.54 4.91
C ILE A 87 -11.57 0.84 4.89
N ALA A 88 -11.14 1.87 4.16
CA ALA A 88 -9.74 2.29 4.13
C ALA A 88 -9.28 2.80 5.49
N GLN A 89 -10.12 3.60 6.16
CA GLN A 89 -9.82 4.16 7.48
C GLN A 89 -9.67 3.07 8.53
N VAL A 90 -10.59 2.10 8.53
CA VAL A 90 -10.53 0.93 9.43
C VAL A 90 -9.27 0.12 9.19
N LYS A 91 -8.92 -0.15 7.93
CA LYS A 91 -7.70 -0.89 7.59
C LYS A 91 -6.44 -0.17 8.09
N ASP A 92 -6.31 1.14 7.82
CA ASP A 92 -5.14 1.91 8.23
C ASP A 92 -4.99 1.96 9.77
N GLN A 93 -6.11 2.01 10.48
CA GLN A 93 -6.11 1.95 11.95
C GLN A 93 -5.65 0.57 12.44
N ILE A 94 -6.12 -0.52 11.84
CA ILE A 94 -5.68 -1.88 12.16
C ILE A 94 -4.18 -2.04 11.88
N ASP A 95 -3.69 -1.59 10.72
CA ASP A 95 -2.26 -1.67 10.36
C ASP A 95 -1.38 -0.89 11.36
N TYR A 96 -1.83 0.28 11.80
CA TYR A 96 -1.13 1.07 12.82
C TYR A 96 -1.08 0.34 14.16
N LEU A 97 -2.23 -0.15 14.65
CA LEU A 97 -2.33 -0.89 15.89
C LEU A 97 -1.46 -2.15 15.86
N TRP A 98 -1.48 -2.89 14.77
CA TRP A 98 -0.68 -4.09 14.57
C TRP A 98 0.82 -3.84 14.74
N ARG A 99 1.31 -2.70 14.22
CA ARG A 99 2.73 -2.34 14.25
C ARG A 99 3.22 -2.03 15.67
N ILE A 100 2.39 -1.40 16.49
CA ILE A 100 2.76 -0.99 17.85
C ILE A 100 2.36 -2.00 18.93
N ALA A 101 1.48 -2.95 18.59
CA ALA A 101 0.98 -3.96 19.51
C ALA A 101 2.05 -5.01 19.87
N THR A 102 2.04 -5.43 21.14
CA THR A 102 2.78 -6.61 21.60
C THR A 102 2.19 -7.90 21.01
N PRO A 103 2.89 -9.05 21.06
CA PRO A 103 2.34 -10.33 20.60
C PRO A 103 0.99 -10.68 21.25
N GLU A 104 0.83 -10.39 22.54
CA GLU A 104 -0.41 -10.64 23.31
C GLU A 104 -1.53 -9.73 22.82
N GLN A 105 -1.25 -8.43 22.64
CA GLN A 105 -2.22 -7.48 22.10
C GLN A 105 -2.63 -7.82 20.66
N ARG A 106 -1.72 -8.37 19.85
CA ARG A 106 -2.07 -8.86 18.50
C ARG A 106 -3.04 -10.03 18.56
N GLN A 107 -2.91 -10.94 19.53
CA GLN A 107 -3.87 -12.03 19.72
C GLN A 107 -5.26 -11.50 20.09
N GLU A 108 -5.34 -10.48 20.94
CA GLU A 108 -6.61 -9.82 21.26
C GLU A 108 -7.25 -9.15 20.03
N ILE A 109 -6.45 -8.46 19.21
CA ILE A 109 -6.90 -7.84 17.96
C ILE A 109 -7.45 -8.91 16.99
N LEU A 110 -6.75 -10.04 16.83
CA LEU A 110 -7.20 -11.14 15.98
C LEU A 110 -8.50 -11.76 16.50
N SER A 111 -8.57 -12.06 17.80
CA SER A 111 -9.77 -12.63 18.43
C SER A 111 -10.99 -11.72 18.28
N ALA A 112 -10.80 -10.41 18.44
CA ALA A 112 -11.85 -9.45 18.19
C ALA A 112 -12.28 -9.49 16.71
N ALA A 113 -11.34 -9.42 15.77
CA ALA A 113 -11.63 -9.45 14.34
C ALA A 113 -12.39 -10.73 13.91
N GLU A 114 -12.00 -11.90 14.42
CA GLU A 114 -12.72 -13.16 14.18
C GLU A 114 -14.15 -13.12 14.70
N SER A 115 -14.36 -12.55 15.89
CA SER A 115 -15.69 -12.40 16.49
C SER A 115 -16.58 -11.51 15.64
N TRP A 116 -16.06 -10.37 15.16
CA TRP A 116 -16.77 -9.49 14.25
C TRP A 116 -17.12 -10.17 12.92
N LEU A 117 -16.17 -10.91 12.32
CA LEU A 117 -16.39 -11.65 11.08
C LEU A 117 -17.52 -12.69 11.21
N ARG A 118 -17.58 -13.42 12.33
CA ARG A 118 -18.65 -14.38 12.61
C ARG A 118 -20.02 -13.72 12.74
N LEU A 119 -20.09 -12.50 13.28
CA LEU A 119 -21.34 -11.75 13.42
C LEU A 119 -21.85 -11.22 12.07
N ILE A 120 -20.96 -10.74 11.20
CA ILE A 120 -21.36 -10.09 9.93
C ILE A 120 -21.55 -11.08 8.77
N THR A 121 -20.86 -12.22 8.75
CA THR A 121 -20.94 -13.20 7.65
C THR A 121 -22.37 -13.67 7.36
N PRO A 122 -23.21 -14.02 8.36
CA PRO A 122 -24.60 -14.41 8.13
C PRO A 122 -25.48 -13.27 7.58
N MET A 123 -25.11 -12.01 7.82
CA MET A 123 -25.87 -10.84 7.35
C MET A 123 -25.64 -10.55 5.86
N ILE A 124 -24.52 -11.00 5.30
CA ILE A 124 -24.12 -10.78 3.90
C ILE A 124 -24.61 -11.93 2.99
N GLN A 125 -24.91 -13.11 3.57
CA GLN A 125 -25.37 -14.30 2.85
C GLN A 125 -26.91 -14.41 2.74
N ARG A 126 -27.65 -13.36 3.12
CA ARG A 126 -29.10 -13.24 2.93
C ARG A 126 -29.41 -12.36 1.73
#